data_AF-A0A673XWT4-F1
#
_entry.id   AF-A0A673XWT4-F1
#
_cell.length_a   1.000
_cell.length_b   1.000
_cell.length_c   1.000
_cell.angle_alpha   90.00
_cell.angle_beta   90.00
_cell.angle_gamma   90.00
#
_symmetry.space_group_name_H-M   'P 1'
#
loop_
_entity.id
_entity.type
_entity.pdbx_description
1 polymer ?
#
loop_
_entity_poly.entity_id
_entity_poly.type
_entity_poly.pdbx_seq_one_letter_code
_entity_poly.pdbx_strand_id
1 'polypeptide(L)'
;MPKAKKKSKRNTFDYSKDRKKLKKQFKKREAPRIECPQIRNAWSDKKSVARNLRDMGLAFDPNRALPIKTPTIAAVGRTEDAPTPKLVRKPYVLNELVAEASLPEKDTKTLSTDLIEYVQYMVREHSENYKAMARDEKNYYQDTPSQIRRKVDQYKRCHPEEYTTFMESLKGPPQEVVSAV
;
A
#
# COMPACT_ATOMS: atom_id res chain seq x y z
N MET A 1 52.96 24.98 -3.21
CA MET A 1 51.78 25.38 -2.41
C MET A 1 51.91 24.82 -1.00
N PRO A 2 51.79 25.62 0.08
CA PRO A 2 51.90 25.09 1.44
C PRO A 2 50.65 24.29 1.80
N LYS A 3 50.83 23.05 2.28
CA LYS A 3 49.71 22.19 2.71
C LYS A 3 49.03 22.79 3.95
N ALA A 4 47.72 22.99 3.90
CA ALA A 4 46.94 23.50 5.02
C ALA A 4 47.10 22.59 6.25
N LYS A 5 47.71 23.13 7.33
CA LYS A 5 47.83 22.42 8.62
C LYS A 5 46.43 22.17 9.19
N LYS A 6 46.02 20.90 9.28
CA LYS A 6 44.81 20.51 10.04
C LYS A 6 44.98 21.00 11.48
N LYS A 7 44.18 21.97 11.91
CA LYS A 7 44.10 22.40 13.31
C LYS A 7 43.66 21.18 14.14
N SER A 8 44.60 20.60 14.88
CA SER A 8 44.28 19.74 16.02
C SER A 8 43.52 20.61 17.01
N LYS A 9 42.19 20.53 16.99
CA LYS A 9 41.38 21.14 18.05
C LYS A 9 41.71 20.35 19.32
N ARG A 10 42.52 20.92 20.21
CA ARG A 10 42.58 20.46 21.61
C ARG A 10 41.14 20.39 22.10
N ASN A 11 40.74 19.24 22.65
CA ASN A 11 39.43 19.05 23.24
C ASN A 11 39.31 19.92 24.51
N THR A 12 39.07 21.22 24.34
CA THR A 12 38.83 22.12 25.48
C THR A 12 37.44 21.82 26.02
N PHE A 13 37.36 21.39 27.29
CA PHE A 13 36.09 21.15 27.95
C PHE A 13 35.46 22.49 28.33
N ASP A 14 34.32 22.79 27.73
CA ASP A 14 33.51 23.96 28.07
C ASP A 14 32.74 23.70 29.37
N TYR A 15 33.20 24.31 30.47
CA TYR A 15 32.61 24.16 31.80
C TYR A 15 31.23 24.82 31.95
N SER A 16 30.83 25.70 31.02
CA SER A 16 29.51 26.35 31.03
C SER A 16 28.38 25.42 30.58
N LYS A 17 28.71 24.29 29.94
CA LYS A 17 27.75 23.36 29.34
C LYS A 17 27.66 22.07 30.12
N ASP A 18 26.48 21.80 30.68
CA ASP A 18 26.15 20.47 31.17
C ASP A 18 25.88 19.50 30.00
N ARG A 19 26.91 18.75 29.63
CA ARG A 19 26.85 17.74 28.56
C ARG A 19 25.83 16.64 28.85
N LYS A 20 25.53 16.31 30.11
CA LYS A 20 24.52 15.30 30.46
C LYS A 20 23.13 15.81 30.12
N LYS A 21 22.83 17.07 30.44
CA LYS A 21 21.57 17.72 30.08
C LYS A 21 21.41 17.86 28.57
N LEU A 22 22.44 18.30 27.86
CA LEU A 22 22.43 18.40 26.39
C LEU A 22 22.20 17.03 25.73
N LYS A 23 22.86 15.97 26.21
CA LYS A 23 22.65 14.61 25.71
C LYS A 23 21.22 14.13 25.93
N LYS A 24 20.60 14.45 27.08
CA LYS A 24 19.18 14.13 27.33
C LYS A 24 18.26 14.88 26.39
N GLN A 25 18.49 16.17 26.15
CA GLN A 25 17.71 16.97 25.20
C GLN A 25 17.85 16.42 23.78
N PHE A 26 19.07 16.14 23.35
CA PHE A 26 19.35 15.55 22.03
C PHE A 26 18.62 14.23 21.83
N LYS A 27 18.73 13.30 22.80
CA LYS A 27 18.00 12.03 22.76
C LYS A 27 16.48 12.19 22.70
N LYS A 28 15.91 13.18 23.41
CA LYS A 28 14.47 13.47 23.34
C LYS A 28 14.06 14.00 21.97
N ARG A 29 14.90 14.82 21.34
CA ARG A 29 14.65 15.37 20.00
C ARG A 29 14.80 14.32 18.90
N GLU A 30 15.73 13.38 19.07
CA GLU A 30 15.96 12.28 18.12
C GLU A 30 15.01 11.09 18.30
N ALA A 31 14.23 11.06 19.38
CA ALA A 31 13.29 9.98 19.62
C ALA A 31 12.18 9.99 18.54
N PRO A 32 12.02 8.91 17.75
CA PRO A 32 11.01 8.87 16.71
C PRO A 32 9.60 8.81 17.32
N ARG A 33 8.65 9.51 16.71
CA ARG A 33 7.22 9.29 16.97
C ARG A 33 6.78 8.06 16.18
N ILE A 34 6.41 7.00 16.89
CA ILE A 34 6.03 5.72 16.29
C ILE A 34 4.50 5.60 16.34
N GLU A 35 3.86 5.50 15.18
CA GLU A 35 2.40 5.35 15.04
C GLU A 35 1.94 3.90 15.20
N CYS A 36 2.66 2.97 14.56
CA CYS A 36 2.38 1.54 14.63
C CYS A 36 2.49 1.01 16.08
N PRO A 37 1.40 0.47 16.66
CA PRO A 37 1.38 0.01 18.05
C PRO A 37 2.31 -1.19 18.28
N GLN A 38 2.42 -2.11 17.33
CA GLN A 38 3.27 -3.30 17.42
C GLN A 38 4.76 -2.92 17.59
N ILE A 39 5.24 -2.00 16.76
CA ILE A 39 6.62 -1.49 16.84
C ILE A 39 6.81 -0.67 18.12
N ARG A 40 5.83 0.16 18.49
CA ARG A 40 5.90 1.00 19.69
C ARG A 40 6.01 0.17 20.97
N ASN A 41 5.22 -0.90 21.09
CA ASN A 41 5.24 -1.82 22.22
C ASN A 41 6.59 -2.56 22.33
N ALA A 42 7.18 -2.90 21.19
CA ALA A 42 8.48 -3.56 21.13
C ALA A 42 9.67 -2.58 21.22
N TRP A 43 9.45 -1.26 21.21
CA TRP A 43 10.52 -0.27 21.19
C TRP A 43 11.31 -0.19 22.51
N SER A 44 12.60 0.15 22.43
CA SER A 44 13.45 0.33 23.61
C SER A 44 14.32 1.58 23.48
N ASP A 45 14.08 2.58 24.34
CA ASP A 45 14.79 3.87 24.33
C ASP A 45 16.28 3.76 24.70
N LYS A 46 16.69 2.62 25.25
CA LYS A 46 18.09 2.34 25.61
C LYS A 46 18.93 1.91 24.40
N LYS A 47 18.29 1.48 23.31
CA LYS A 47 18.94 0.97 22.10
C LYS A 47 18.88 2.02 20.98
N SER A 48 19.82 1.94 20.05
CA SER A 48 19.75 2.76 18.83
C SER A 48 18.60 2.30 17.93
N VAL A 49 18.10 3.22 17.10
CA VAL A 49 17.05 2.94 16.09
C VAL A 49 17.41 1.71 15.26
N ALA A 50 18.64 1.67 14.71
CA ALA A 50 19.11 0.56 13.90
C ALA A 50 19.12 -0.78 14.65
N ARG A 51 19.41 -0.78 15.96
CA ARG A 51 19.40 -2.00 16.78
C ARG A 51 17.98 -2.43 17.12
N ASN A 52 17.09 -1.51 17.43
CA ASN A 52 15.68 -1.82 17.67
C ASN A 52 15.04 -2.47 16.44
N LEU A 53 15.22 -1.87 15.26
CA LEU A 53 14.69 -2.42 14.01
C LEU A 53 15.29 -3.79 13.72
N ARG A 54 16.61 -3.95 13.86
CA ARG A 54 17.27 -5.26 13.68
C ARG A 54 16.74 -6.32 14.65
N ASP A 55 16.52 -5.97 15.91
CA ASP A 55 15.99 -6.92 16.91
C ASP A 55 14.56 -7.36 16.54
N MET A 56 13.76 -6.48 15.92
CA MET A 56 12.44 -6.78 15.36
C MET A 56 12.51 -7.44 13.97
N GLY A 57 13.69 -7.58 13.37
CA GLY A 57 13.84 -8.13 12.01
C GLY A 57 13.50 -7.15 10.88
N LEU A 58 13.39 -5.86 11.18
CA LEU A 58 13.18 -4.77 10.21
C LEU A 58 14.52 -4.20 9.71
N ALA A 59 14.52 -3.73 8.45
CA ALA A 59 15.66 -3.05 7.86
C ALA A 59 15.74 -1.60 8.34
N PHE A 60 16.93 -1.15 8.78
CA PHE A 60 17.17 0.26 9.11
C PHE A 60 17.44 1.12 7.86
N ASP A 61 18.20 0.58 6.91
CA ASP A 61 18.53 1.24 5.66
C ASP A 61 18.05 0.35 4.50
N PRO A 62 17.04 0.80 3.71
CA PRO A 62 16.49 0.02 2.61
C PRO A 62 17.52 -0.18 1.49
N ASN A 63 18.38 0.80 1.20
CA ASN A 63 19.38 0.70 0.13
C ASN A 63 20.48 -0.32 0.46
N ARG A 64 20.76 -0.50 1.75
CA ARG A 64 21.66 -1.53 2.25
C ARG A 64 21.00 -2.91 2.28
N ALA A 65 19.70 -2.98 2.58
CA ALA A 65 18.97 -4.25 2.63
C ALA A 65 18.63 -4.78 1.23
N LEU A 66 18.30 -3.88 0.30
CA LEU A 66 17.90 -4.14 -1.08
C LEU A 66 18.75 -3.26 -2.03
N PRO A 67 20.00 -3.65 -2.33
CA PRO A 67 20.86 -2.85 -3.18
C PRO A 67 20.31 -2.81 -4.62
N ILE A 68 20.04 -1.59 -5.12
CA ILE A 68 19.65 -1.37 -6.51
C ILE A 68 20.86 -1.67 -7.40
N LYS A 69 20.73 -2.67 -8.27
CA LYS A 69 21.75 -3.02 -9.26
C LYS A 69 21.66 -2.05 -10.44
N THR A 70 22.30 -0.89 -10.36
CA THR A 70 22.48 -0.02 -11.53
C THR A 70 23.67 -0.51 -12.35
N PRO A 71 23.53 -0.72 -13.67
CA PRO A 71 24.59 -1.33 -14.50
C PRO A 71 25.84 -0.44 -14.71
N THR A 72 25.79 0.86 -14.38
CA THR A 72 26.82 1.82 -14.80
C THR A 72 27.73 2.38 -13.70
N ILE A 73 27.53 2.02 -12.43
CA ILE A 73 28.38 2.51 -11.33
C ILE A 73 28.94 1.31 -10.56
N ALA A 74 29.89 0.64 -11.20
CA ALA A 74 30.79 -0.28 -10.54
C ALA A 74 31.81 0.52 -9.69
N ALA A 75 32.05 0.03 -8.48
CA ALA A 75 33.33 0.15 -7.77
C ALA A 75 33.76 1.52 -7.20
N VAL A 76 32.97 2.13 -6.32
CA VAL A 76 33.55 2.95 -5.24
C VAL A 76 33.01 2.53 -3.88
N GLY A 77 33.70 1.59 -3.25
CA GLY A 77 33.78 1.45 -1.80
C GLY A 77 32.53 1.00 -1.05
N ARG A 78 31.88 -0.10 -1.44
CA ARG A 78 30.96 -0.80 -0.53
C ARG A 78 31.74 -1.86 0.25
N THR A 79 31.97 -1.62 1.54
CA THR A 79 32.30 -2.68 2.48
C THR A 79 31.11 -3.64 2.51
N GLU A 80 31.29 -4.78 1.84
CA GLU A 80 30.43 -5.95 1.91
C GLU A 80 30.47 -6.47 3.36
N ASP A 81 29.66 -5.90 4.26
CA ASP A 81 29.40 -6.52 5.55
C ASP A 81 28.64 -7.81 5.25
N ALA A 82 29.35 -8.94 5.31
CA ALA A 82 28.83 -10.28 5.06
C ALA A 82 27.45 -10.49 5.73
N PRO A 83 26.52 -11.22 5.10
CA PRO A 83 25.21 -11.51 5.67
C PRO A 83 25.37 -12.47 6.85
N THR A 84 25.74 -11.91 8.00
CA THR A 84 25.59 -12.61 9.28
C THR A 84 24.11 -12.97 9.43
N PRO A 85 23.77 -14.20 9.82
CA PRO A 85 22.38 -14.57 10.07
C PRO A 85 21.86 -13.63 11.16
N LYS A 86 20.99 -12.70 10.77
CA LYS A 86 20.44 -11.69 11.66
C LYS A 86 19.50 -12.43 12.61
N LEU A 87 20.02 -12.81 13.78
CA LEU A 87 19.21 -13.44 14.81
C LEU A 87 18.11 -12.45 15.23
N VAL A 88 16.87 -12.70 14.80
CA VAL A 88 15.72 -11.84 15.14
C VAL A 88 15.33 -12.14 16.58
N ARG A 89 15.51 -11.17 17.47
CA ARG A 89 15.24 -11.33 18.91
C ARG A 89 13.75 -11.21 19.25
N LYS A 90 13.01 -10.45 18.45
CA LYS A 90 11.58 -10.14 18.64
C LYS A 90 10.78 -10.51 17.37
N PRO A 91 10.66 -11.81 17.04
CA PRO A 91 9.98 -12.24 15.83
C PRO A 91 8.47 -11.97 15.85
N TYR A 92 7.86 -11.85 17.03
CA TYR A 92 6.42 -11.61 17.18
C TYR A 92 5.95 -10.35 16.44
N VAL A 93 6.77 -9.28 16.42
CA VAL A 93 6.43 -8.02 15.75
C VAL A 93 6.25 -8.24 14.25
N LEU A 94 7.14 -9.03 13.61
CA LEU A 94 7.00 -9.34 12.19
C LEU A 94 5.76 -10.17 11.93
N ASN A 95 5.49 -11.18 12.75
CA ASN A 95 4.34 -12.04 12.58
C ASN A 95 3.03 -11.25 12.69
N GLU A 96 2.93 -10.33 13.65
CA GLU A 96 1.78 -9.43 13.82
C GLU A 96 1.61 -8.50 12.61
N LEU A 97 2.70 -7.90 12.13
CA LEU A 97 2.66 -7.02 10.95
C LEU A 97 2.28 -7.77 9.67
N VAL A 98 2.80 -8.99 9.48
CA VAL A 98 2.46 -9.85 8.34
C VAL A 98 1.00 -10.27 8.43
N ALA A 99 0.52 -10.63 9.62
CA ALA A 99 -0.88 -10.99 9.83
C ALA A 99 -1.81 -9.81 9.52
N GLU A 100 -1.51 -8.60 10.02
CA GLU A 100 -2.29 -7.39 9.72
C GLU A 100 -2.26 -7.05 8.22
N ALA A 101 -1.09 -7.11 7.58
CA ALA A 101 -0.96 -6.83 6.14
C ALA A 101 -1.62 -7.89 5.25
N SER A 102 -1.81 -9.11 5.75
CA SER A 102 -2.50 -10.18 5.03
C SER A 102 -4.02 -10.03 5.01
N LEU A 103 -4.58 -9.14 5.85
CA LEU A 103 -6.01 -8.89 5.87
C LEU A 103 -6.44 -8.20 4.56
N PRO A 104 -7.53 -8.66 3.92
CA PRO A 104 -8.04 -8.01 2.72
C PRO A 104 -8.59 -6.62 3.07
N GLU A 105 -8.20 -5.63 2.29
CA GLU A 105 -8.78 -4.29 2.38
C GLU A 105 -10.21 -4.29 1.81
N LYS A 106 -11.08 -3.44 2.38
CA LYS A 106 -12.44 -3.25 1.86
C LYS A 106 -12.37 -2.47 0.55
N ASP A 107 -12.85 -3.06 -0.54
CA ASP A 107 -13.07 -2.34 -1.79
C ASP A 107 -14.20 -1.30 -1.57
N THR A 108 -13.85 -0.01 -1.46
CA THR A 108 -14.80 1.12 -1.29
C THR A 108 -15.20 1.76 -2.63
N LYS A 109 -14.87 1.10 -3.74
CA LYS A 109 -15.11 1.62 -5.08
C LYS A 109 -16.60 1.54 -5.41
N THR A 110 -17.24 2.68 -5.51
CA THR A 110 -18.63 2.82 -5.97
C THR A 110 -18.68 3.39 -7.39
N LEU A 111 -19.85 3.31 -8.01
CA LEU A 111 -20.11 3.94 -9.31
C LEU A 111 -21.13 5.08 -9.18
N SER A 112 -21.09 6.00 -10.14
CA SER A 112 -22.13 7.00 -10.27
C SER A 112 -23.46 6.36 -10.68
N THR A 113 -24.56 6.93 -10.21
CA THR A 113 -25.92 6.53 -10.56
C THR A 113 -26.13 6.52 -12.07
N ASP A 114 -25.66 7.56 -12.76
CA ASP A 114 -25.80 7.71 -14.21
C ASP A 114 -25.13 6.57 -15.00
N LEU A 115 -23.99 6.07 -14.50
CA LEU A 115 -23.29 4.95 -15.13
C LEU A 115 -24.07 3.65 -14.94
N ILE A 116 -24.66 3.46 -13.75
CA ILE A 116 -25.50 2.31 -13.44
C ILE A 116 -26.74 2.32 -14.33
N GLU A 117 -27.44 3.46 -14.44
CA GLU A 117 -28.62 3.61 -15.29
C GLU A 117 -28.30 3.36 -16.77
N TYR A 118 -27.19 3.91 -17.26
CA TYR A 118 -26.70 3.68 -18.62
C TYR A 118 -26.46 2.18 -18.87
N VAL A 119 -25.77 1.50 -17.96
CA VAL A 119 -25.48 0.06 -18.09
C VAL A 119 -26.76 -0.77 -18.02
N GLN A 120 -27.67 -0.46 -17.09
CA GLN A 120 -28.96 -1.16 -16.98
C GLN A 120 -29.81 -1.00 -18.24
N TYR A 121 -29.83 0.19 -18.84
CA TYR A 121 -30.51 0.42 -20.12
C TYR A 121 -29.88 -0.43 -21.24
N MET A 122 -28.56 -0.39 -21.38
CA MET A 122 -27.86 -1.15 -22.43
C MET A 122 -28.08 -2.66 -22.31
N VAL A 123 -28.08 -3.19 -21.08
CA VAL A 123 -28.31 -4.62 -20.83
C VAL A 123 -29.78 -5.00 -21.04
N ARG A 124 -30.73 -4.12 -20.74
CA ARG A 124 -32.16 -4.33 -21.03
C ARG A 124 -32.44 -4.50 -22.52
N GLU A 125 -31.96 -3.56 -23.34
CA GLU A 125 -32.27 -3.53 -24.77
C GLU A 125 -31.40 -4.50 -25.58
N HIS A 126 -30.10 -4.56 -25.30
CA HIS A 126 -29.13 -5.25 -26.15
C HIS A 126 -28.50 -6.48 -25.51
N SER A 127 -28.88 -6.86 -24.28
CA SER A 127 -28.37 -8.03 -23.54
C SER A 127 -26.84 -8.07 -23.42
N GLU A 128 -26.16 -9.06 -24.01
CA GLU A 128 -24.69 -9.16 -24.06
C GLU A 128 -24.09 -8.77 -25.43
N ASN A 129 -24.89 -8.15 -26.32
CA ASN A 129 -24.43 -7.75 -27.64
C ASN A 129 -23.79 -6.35 -27.62
N TYR A 130 -22.51 -6.29 -27.22
CA TYR A 130 -21.76 -5.02 -27.15
C TYR A 130 -21.60 -4.29 -28.49
N LYS A 131 -21.71 -5.00 -29.64
CA LYS A 131 -21.67 -4.37 -30.96
C LYS A 131 -22.97 -3.64 -31.30
N ALA A 132 -24.09 -4.10 -30.75
CA ALA A 132 -25.38 -3.42 -30.88
C ALA A 132 -25.44 -2.23 -29.92
N MET A 133 -24.99 -2.40 -28.67
CA MET A 133 -24.88 -1.31 -27.68
C MET A 133 -24.07 -0.11 -28.19
N ALA A 134 -22.98 -0.37 -28.92
CA ALA A 134 -22.16 0.71 -29.47
C ALA A 134 -22.88 1.55 -30.54
N ARG A 135 -23.88 0.96 -31.21
CA ARG A 135 -24.70 1.62 -32.25
C ARG A 135 -25.97 2.26 -31.68
N ASP A 136 -26.25 2.06 -30.41
CA ASP A 136 -27.44 2.57 -29.75
C ASP A 136 -27.41 4.10 -29.60
N GLU A 137 -28.56 4.75 -29.68
CA GLU A 137 -28.69 6.20 -29.62
C GLU A 137 -28.26 6.78 -28.26
N LYS A 138 -28.43 6.02 -27.17
CA LYS A 138 -28.05 6.41 -25.82
C LYS A 138 -26.53 6.39 -25.63
N ASN A 139 -25.77 5.79 -26.55
CA ASN A 139 -24.31 5.84 -26.59
C ASN A 139 -23.78 7.19 -27.12
N TYR A 140 -24.13 8.28 -26.43
CA TYR A 140 -23.83 9.66 -26.86
C TYR A 140 -22.33 9.91 -27.05
N TYR A 141 -21.50 9.38 -26.15
CA TYR A 141 -20.04 9.54 -26.20
C TYR A 141 -19.34 8.56 -27.16
N GLN A 142 -20.12 7.78 -27.92
CA GLN A 142 -19.61 6.87 -28.93
C GLN A 142 -18.62 5.86 -28.35
N ASP A 143 -18.94 5.29 -27.18
CA ASP A 143 -18.10 4.27 -26.56
C ASP A 143 -17.96 3.06 -27.49
N THR A 144 -16.73 2.57 -27.60
CA THR A 144 -16.42 1.35 -28.34
C THR A 144 -17.00 0.13 -27.60
N PRO A 145 -17.30 -0.98 -28.29
CA PRO A 145 -17.83 -2.19 -27.66
C PRO A 145 -17.01 -2.69 -26.47
N SER A 146 -15.69 -2.52 -26.50
CA SER A 146 -14.79 -2.91 -25.40
C SER A 146 -14.88 -1.97 -24.19
N GLN A 147 -15.11 -0.68 -24.41
CA GLN A 147 -15.35 0.30 -23.33
C GLN A 147 -16.70 0.04 -22.65
N ILE A 148 -17.75 -0.23 -23.43
CA ILE A 148 -19.06 -0.60 -22.88
C ILE A 148 -18.95 -1.87 -22.05
N ARG A 149 -18.25 -2.89 -22.56
CA ARG A 149 -17.98 -4.12 -21.79
C ARG A 149 -17.27 -3.82 -20.47
N ARG A 150 -16.24 -2.96 -20.47
CA ARG A 150 -15.55 -2.55 -19.24
C ARG A 150 -16.48 -1.85 -18.25
N LYS A 151 -17.42 -1.01 -18.72
CA LYS A 151 -18.43 -0.35 -17.87
C LYS A 151 -19.37 -1.38 -17.23
N VAL A 152 -19.81 -2.37 -17.99
CA VAL A 152 -20.62 -3.49 -17.48
C VAL A 152 -19.85 -4.31 -16.44
N ASP A 153 -18.60 -4.68 -16.74
CA ASP A 153 -17.75 -5.44 -15.82
C ASP A 153 -17.43 -4.64 -14.54
N GLN A 154 -17.28 -3.33 -14.66
CA GLN A 154 -17.11 -2.43 -13.53
C GLN A 154 -18.37 -2.39 -12.65
N TYR A 155 -19.57 -2.34 -13.24
CA TYR A 155 -20.83 -2.43 -12.49
C TYR A 155 -20.96 -3.75 -11.73
N LYS A 156 -20.68 -4.88 -12.40
CA LYS A 156 -20.65 -6.22 -11.76
C LYS A 156 -19.68 -6.30 -10.58
N ARG A 157 -18.52 -5.65 -10.69
CA ARG A 157 -17.50 -5.66 -9.64
C ARG A 157 -17.86 -4.78 -8.45
N CYS A 158 -18.41 -3.59 -8.70
CA CYS A 158 -18.73 -2.62 -7.65
C CYS A 158 -20.05 -2.93 -6.93
N HIS A 159 -21.08 -3.38 -7.65
CA HIS A 159 -22.42 -3.62 -7.13
C HIS A 159 -22.94 -5.00 -7.56
N PRO A 160 -22.36 -6.11 -7.06
CA PRO A 160 -22.75 -7.45 -7.47
C PRO A 160 -24.22 -7.76 -7.10
N GLU A 161 -24.67 -7.37 -5.91
CA GLU A 161 -26.04 -7.62 -5.42
C GLU A 161 -27.12 -6.84 -6.21
N GLU A 162 -26.83 -5.58 -6.56
CA GLU A 162 -27.74 -4.78 -7.39
C GLU A 162 -27.82 -5.35 -8.81
N TYR A 163 -26.69 -5.80 -9.36
CA TYR A 163 -26.66 -6.43 -10.68
C TYR A 163 -27.42 -7.77 -10.69
N THR A 164 -27.28 -8.61 -9.68
CA THR A 164 -28.03 -9.89 -9.61
C THR A 164 -29.53 -9.64 -9.51
N THR A 165 -29.95 -8.71 -8.64
CA THR A 165 -31.36 -8.31 -8.49
C THR A 165 -31.93 -7.79 -9.80
N PHE A 166 -31.16 -6.95 -10.50
CA PHE A 166 -31.52 -6.44 -11.82
C PHE A 166 -31.67 -7.58 -12.85
N MET A 167 -30.71 -8.50 -12.92
CA MET A 167 -30.78 -9.65 -13.84
C MET A 167 -31.96 -10.59 -13.52
N GLU A 168 -32.31 -10.76 -12.25
CA GLU A 168 -33.50 -11.50 -11.82
C GLU A 168 -34.78 -10.81 -12.27
N SER A 169 -34.86 -9.47 -12.14
CA SER A 169 -36.01 -8.69 -12.61
C SER A 169 -36.25 -8.83 -14.13
N LEU A 170 -35.19 -9.03 -14.92
CA LEU A 170 -35.29 -9.23 -16.36
C LEU A 170 -35.77 -10.64 -16.75
N LYS A 171 -35.55 -11.65 -15.90
CA LYS A 171 -35.98 -13.03 -16.19
C LYS A 171 -37.49 -13.24 -15.98
N GLY A 172 -38.19 -12.29 -15.35
CA GLY A 172 -39.62 -12.38 -15.04
C GLY A 172 -39.93 -13.39 -13.93
N PRO A 173 -41.12 -13.32 -13.29
CA PRO A 173 -41.55 -14.34 -12.34
C PRO A 173 -41.66 -15.71 -13.04
N PRO A 174 -41.32 -16.83 -12.36
CA PRO A 174 -41.53 -18.15 -12.93
C PRO A 174 -43.01 -18.29 -13.29
N GLN A 175 -43.29 -18.61 -14.55
CA GLN A 175 -44.65 -18.85 -15.02
C GLN A 175 -45.29 -19.95 -14.15
N GLU A 176 -46.23 -19.56 -13.27
CA GLU A 176 -47.15 -20.49 -12.65
C GLU A 176 -47.98 -21.10 -13.79
N VAL A 177 -47.58 -22.31 -14.21
CA VAL A 177 -48.37 -23.17 -15.08
C VAL A 177 -49.64 -23.52 -14.33
N VAL A 178 -50.68 -22.69 -14.53
CA VAL A 178 -52.04 -22.99 -14.09
C VAL A 178 -52.50 -24.22 -14.87
N SER A 179 -52.35 -25.40 -14.26
CA SER A 179 -52.95 -26.63 -14.75
C SER A 179 -54.46 -26.50 -14.60
N ALA A 180 -55.15 -26.24 -15.71
CA ALA A 180 -56.60 -26.34 -15.79
C ALA A 180 -57.00 -27.80 -15.57
N VAL A 181 -57.72 -28.06 -14.47
CA VAL A 181 -58.54 -29.24 -14.22
C VAL A 181 -59.95 -28.94 -14.75
#